data_AF-A0A1M5Y4L0-F1
#
_entry.id   AF-A0A1M5Y4L0-F1
#
_cell.length_a   1.000
_cell.length_b   1.000
_cell.length_c   1.000
_cell.angle_alpha   90.00
_cell.angle_beta   90.00
_cell.angle_gamma   90.00
#
_symmetry.space_group_name_H-M   'P 1'
#
loop_
_entity.id
_entity.type
_entity.pdbx_description
1 polymer ?
#
loop_
_entity_poly.entity_id
_entity_poly.type
_entity_poly.pdbx_seq_one_letter_code
_entity_poly.pdbx_strand_id
1 'polypeptide(L)'
;MAESPEKNSSGVTSLTIKADGNTIDSTTGIIAVHIYYQVNQVASAELTLSDGNVAEQTFEVSQGDAFKPGAKITISAGYAGDEETIFEGIVITHAIRITGNNQSSLHVTCKDQALGMTIARRSQSFLKQSDSDIISTLIGNCAGVSAEKVESIAEKHDELVQFHCSDWDFMLTRAEANGFVVCNQSGKISVAPPGVDKSPVLEVTYGTDLIDLSAAIDARHQLKQVTGTGWDPGQQKMLTGQTAAQSIADQGNLSDSELASVLGIGDFRLQTSATLTQDMLTSWAKGQRVKSMLAKVRGSVTFQGTADAKIDTLIQLTGVGERFNGSHYIGGVHHRIENGQWLTTVDLGLSPMWSAEHRDLGAPQAAGWLPPVDGLQIGLVTKLDEDPASQNRIQVQMPALGDDNNLVWARLSSYYATQTSGNFFIPEAGDEVVLGYINQDPGQPIVLGSLYSSQHTPPYSLTAENNTKAIVTKSQLKIEFNEEDKVTTILTPGGQSITLSDKEKSITLADQNSNTVTLNDSGISLESPKDIKLSAKGEISLESTNNSSIKAQMDVKIQGMNVDVQAQTGLTAKGSATAELSASGMTTIKGGLVKIN
;
A
#
# COMPACT_ATOMS: atom_id res chain seq x y z
N MET A 1 5.99 -10.44 -45.94
CA MET A 1 4.53 -10.29 -46.14
C MET A 1 3.89 -11.34 -45.28
N ALA A 2 2.77 -11.01 -44.62
CA ALA A 2 1.96 -12.02 -43.96
C ALA A 2 1.48 -13.02 -45.00
N GLU A 3 1.44 -14.31 -44.66
CA GLU A 3 1.07 -15.37 -45.59
C GLU A 3 -0.28 -15.96 -45.19
N SER A 4 -0.99 -16.52 -46.18
CA SER A 4 -2.22 -17.26 -45.91
C SER A 4 -1.89 -18.47 -45.04
N PRO A 5 -2.72 -18.79 -44.02
CA PRO A 5 -2.55 -20.00 -43.21
C PRO A 5 -2.64 -21.30 -44.04
N GLU A 6 -3.17 -21.24 -45.28
CA GLU A 6 -3.22 -22.41 -46.17
C GLU A 6 -1.90 -22.71 -46.90
N LYS A 7 -0.94 -21.78 -46.91
CA LYS A 7 0.25 -21.89 -47.77
C LYS A 7 1.05 -23.19 -47.55
N ASN A 8 1.14 -23.65 -46.31
CA ASN A 8 1.86 -24.86 -45.92
C ASN A 8 0.93 -25.95 -45.35
N SER A 9 -0.37 -25.89 -45.65
CA SER A 9 -1.37 -26.83 -45.11
C SER A 9 -1.73 -27.97 -46.06
N SER A 10 -0.93 -28.22 -47.10
CA SER A 10 -1.19 -29.29 -48.06
C SER A 10 -0.75 -30.64 -47.51
N GLY A 11 -1.69 -31.58 -47.37
CA GLY A 11 -1.41 -32.96 -46.96
C GLY A 11 -2.17 -33.38 -45.70
N VAL A 12 -1.84 -34.56 -45.17
CA VAL A 12 -2.44 -35.05 -43.91
C VAL A 12 -1.83 -34.31 -42.72
N THR A 13 -2.67 -33.94 -41.75
CA THR A 13 -2.21 -33.40 -40.47
C THR A 13 -1.29 -34.41 -39.78
N SER A 14 -0.09 -33.95 -39.44
CA SER A 14 0.93 -34.71 -38.71
C SER A 14 0.93 -34.23 -37.25
N LEU A 15 0.97 -35.16 -36.31
CA LEU A 15 0.95 -34.89 -34.88
C LEU A 15 1.91 -35.85 -34.17
N THR A 16 2.89 -35.29 -33.47
CA THR A 16 3.83 -36.04 -32.63
C THR A 16 3.71 -35.56 -31.19
N ILE A 17 3.50 -36.51 -30.28
CA ILE A 17 3.56 -36.27 -28.83
C ILE A 17 4.79 -36.99 -28.27
N LYS A 18 5.58 -36.29 -27.46
CA LYS A 18 6.68 -36.88 -26.70
C LYS A 18 6.44 -36.74 -25.20
N ALA A 19 6.66 -37.82 -24.46
CA ALA A 19 6.70 -37.83 -23.00
C ALA A 19 8.14 -38.07 -22.51
N ASP A 20 8.65 -37.17 -21.68
CA ASP A 20 10.04 -37.18 -21.17
C ASP A 20 11.09 -37.39 -22.29
N GLY A 21 10.83 -36.79 -23.46
CA GLY A 21 11.68 -36.86 -24.65
C GLY A 21 11.46 -38.09 -25.55
N ASN A 22 10.68 -39.08 -25.10
CA ASN A 22 10.37 -40.28 -25.88
C ASN A 22 9.06 -40.09 -26.65
N THR A 23 9.06 -40.41 -27.94
CA THR A 23 7.84 -40.38 -28.77
C THR A 23 6.83 -41.41 -28.27
N ILE A 24 5.58 -40.98 -28.10
CA ILE A 24 4.46 -41.86 -27.75
C ILE A 24 4.17 -42.79 -28.93
N ASP A 25 3.91 -44.06 -28.64
CA ASP A 25 3.61 -45.07 -29.65
C ASP A 25 2.37 -44.66 -30.46
N SER A 26 2.47 -44.70 -31.79
CA SER A 26 1.37 -44.44 -32.74
C SER A 26 0.13 -45.31 -32.54
N THR A 27 0.24 -46.43 -31.83
CA THR A 27 -0.88 -47.29 -31.42
C THR A 27 -1.70 -46.69 -30.27
N THR A 28 -1.16 -45.71 -29.55
CA THR A 28 -1.88 -44.91 -28.55
C THR A 28 -2.88 -44.03 -29.28
N GLY A 29 -4.16 -44.40 -29.28
CA GLY A 29 -5.18 -43.69 -30.04
C GLY A 29 -5.43 -42.28 -29.51
N ILE A 30 -4.82 -41.26 -30.12
CA ILE A 30 -5.07 -39.85 -29.78
C ILE A 30 -6.43 -39.43 -30.35
N ILE A 31 -7.36 -39.03 -29.49
CA ILE A 31 -8.71 -38.60 -29.88
C ILE A 31 -8.72 -37.10 -30.15
N ALA A 32 -8.14 -36.31 -29.25
CA ALA A 32 -8.11 -34.85 -29.36
C ALA A 32 -6.89 -34.25 -28.63
N VAL A 33 -6.36 -33.17 -29.19
CA VAL A 33 -5.33 -32.31 -28.59
C VAL A 33 -5.77 -30.86 -28.72
N HIS A 34 -6.02 -30.21 -27.59
CA HIS A 34 -6.41 -28.80 -27.53
C HIS A 34 -5.32 -28.03 -26.79
N ILE A 35 -4.76 -26.98 -27.39
CA ILE A 35 -3.67 -26.19 -26.79
C ILE A 35 -4.13 -24.74 -26.68
N TYR A 36 -3.95 -24.14 -25.50
CA TYR A 36 -4.37 -22.79 -25.18
C TYR A 36 -3.18 -21.93 -24.76
N TYR A 37 -2.94 -20.88 -25.52
CA TYR A 37 -2.08 -19.75 -25.16
C TYR A 37 -2.95 -18.52 -24.98
N GLN A 38 -2.72 -17.77 -23.91
CA GLN A 38 -3.37 -16.48 -23.73
C GLN A 38 -2.42 -15.52 -23.04
N VAL A 39 -2.39 -14.29 -23.52
CA VAL A 39 -1.64 -13.22 -22.87
C VAL A 39 -2.14 -13.05 -21.44
N ASN A 40 -1.20 -12.83 -20.51
CA ASN A 40 -1.42 -12.73 -19.07
C ASN A 40 -1.89 -14.04 -18.40
N GLN A 41 -1.79 -15.19 -19.08
CA GLN A 41 -2.12 -16.50 -18.52
C GLN A 41 -1.00 -17.53 -18.74
N VAL A 42 -1.04 -18.60 -17.95
CA VAL A 42 -0.14 -19.76 -18.09
C VAL A 42 -0.68 -20.69 -19.16
N ALA A 43 0.17 -21.06 -20.13
CA ALA A 43 -0.21 -21.93 -21.24
C ALA A 43 -0.66 -23.31 -20.77
N SER A 44 -1.61 -23.91 -21.50
CA SER A 44 -2.13 -25.27 -21.24
C SER A 44 -2.25 -26.09 -22.50
N ALA A 45 -2.23 -27.41 -22.32
CA ALA A 45 -2.73 -28.35 -23.30
C ALA A 45 -3.66 -29.38 -22.63
N GLU A 46 -4.67 -29.82 -23.35
CA GLU A 46 -5.57 -30.90 -22.96
C GLU A 46 -5.46 -32.02 -24.01
N LEU A 47 -5.15 -33.22 -23.53
CA LEU A 47 -5.06 -34.42 -24.35
C LEU A 47 -6.20 -35.35 -23.98
N THR A 48 -6.91 -35.85 -24.98
CA THR A 48 -7.85 -36.96 -24.84
C THR A 48 -7.33 -38.15 -25.62
N LEU A 49 -7.08 -39.25 -24.92
CA LEU A 49 -6.55 -40.49 -25.49
C LEU A 49 -7.56 -41.61 -25.30
N SER A 50 -7.66 -42.47 -26.28
CA SER A 50 -8.38 -43.74 -26.18
C SER A 50 -7.63 -44.62 -25.21
N ASP A 51 -8.31 -45.07 -24.15
CA ASP A 51 -7.74 -45.96 -23.15
C ASP A 51 -8.84 -46.74 -22.46
N GLY A 52 -8.51 -47.89 -21.90
CA GLY A 52 -9.43 -48.79 -21.22
C GLY A 52 -9.90 -49.95 -22.09
N ASN A 53 -9.75 -51.16 -21.56
CA ASN A 53 -10.29 -52.39 -22.14
C ASN A 53 -11.27 -53.03 -21.16
N VAL A 54 -12.56 -53.04 -21.52
CA VAL A 54 -13.63 -53.57 -20.65
C VAL A 54 -13.48 -55.06 -20.37
N ALA A 55 -13.03 -55.84 -21.36
CA ALA A 55 -12.89 -57.29 -21.21
C ALA A 55 -11.72 -57.66 -20.30
N GLU A 56 -10.62 -56.91 -20.40
CA GLU A 56 -9.40 -57.14 -19.61
C GLU A 56 -9.37 -56.37 -18.29
N GLN A 57 -10.27 -55.39 -18.13
CA GLN A 57 -10.36 -54.50 -16.96
C GLN A 57 -9.05 -53.69 -16.74
N THR A 58 -8.37 -53.34 -17.83
CA THR A 58 -7.08 -52.63 -17.83
C THR A 58 -7.22 -51.25 -18.44
N PHE A 59 -6.28 -50.35 -18.10
CA PHE A 59 -6.11 -49.02 -18.69
C PHE A 59 -4.63 -48.83 -18.99
N GLU A 60 -4.16 -49.40 -20.09
CA GLU A 60 -2.73 -49.55 -20.39
C GLU A 60 -2.01 -48.21 -20.51
N VAL A 61 -2.66 -47.21 -21.13
CA VAL A 61 -2.06 -45.88 -21.32
C VAL A 61 -1.98 -45.13 -19.99
N SER A 62 -3.04 -45.18 -19.19
CA SER A 62 -3.12 -44.55 -17.87
C SER A 62 -2.18 -45.19 -16.85
N GLN A 63 -1.98 -46.51 -16.90
CA GLN A 63 -1.06 -47.23 -16.03
C GLN A 63 0.43 -46.96 -16.35
N GLY A 64 0.72 -46.52 -17.56
CA GLY A 64 2.08 -46.18 -17.98
C GLY A 64 2.63 -44.90 -17.35
N ASP A 65 3.96 -44.75 -17.40
CA ASP A 65 4.65 -43.57 -16.86
C ASP A 65 4.52 -42.32 -17.74
N ALA A 66 4.14 -42.47 -19.01
CA ALA A 66 4.18 -41.40 -20.01
C ALA A 66 3.30 -40.19 -19.67
N PHE A 67 2.17 -40.40 -18.99
CA PHE A 67 1.21 -39.34 -18.66
C PHE A 67 0.97 -39.20 -17.16
N LYS A 68 1.88 -39.69 -16.30
CA LYS A 68 1.77 -39.45 -14.87
C LYS A 68 1.99 -37.96 -14.54
N PRO A 69 1.33 -37.40 -13.52
CA PRO A 69 1.63 -36.04 -13.06
C PRO A 69 3.13 -35.79 -12.87
N GLY A 70 3.63 -34.72 -13.46
CA GLY A 70 5.05 -34.36 -13.51
C GLY A 70 5.83 -34.79 -14.75
N ALA A 71 5.29 -35.70 -15.59
CA ALA A 71 5.91 -36.05 -16.87
C ALA A 71 5.97 -34.84 -17.81
N LYS A 72 7.07 -34.65 -18.53
CA LYS A 72 7.24 -33.56 -19.50
C LYS A 72 6.59 -33.94 -20.83
N ILE A 73 5.70 -33.11 -21.33
CA ILE A 73 4.99 -33.33 -22.59
C ILE A 73 5.42 -32.27 -23.60
N THR A 74 5.85 -32.72 -24.78
CA THR A 74 6.08 -31.90 -25.97
C THR A 74 5.09 -32.32 -27.04
N ILE A 75 4.42 -31.34 -27.64
CA ILE A 75 3.45 -31.55 -28.73
C ILE A 75 3.96 -30.81 -29.97
N SER A 76 4.11 -31.53 -31.07
CA SER A 76 4.47 -30.99 -32.37
C SER A 76 3.37 -31.30 -33.38
N ALA A 77 3.01 -30.33 -34.21
CA ALA A 77 1.98 -30.49 -35.24
C ALA A 77 2.40 -29.82 -36.55
N GLY A 78 1.84 -30.32 -37.65
CA GLY A 78 2.26 -29.94 -38.99
C GLY A 78 1.46 -30.62 -40.10
N TYR A 79 2.00 -30.59 -41.31
CA TYR A 79 1.42 -31.26 -42.48
C TYR A 79 2.49 -32.03 -43.25
N ALA A 80 2.11 -33.17 -43.82
CA ALA A 80 2.99 -34.00 -44.64
C ALA A 80 4.34 -34.36 -43.98
N GLY A 81 4.37 -34.48 -42.65
CA GLY A 81 5.55 -34.82 -41.85
C GLY A 81 6.47 -33.64 -41.49
N ASP A 82 6.17 -32.42 -41.93
CA ASP A 82 6.87 -31.20 -41.50
C ASP A 82 6.16 -30.62 -40.27
N GLU A 83 6.72 -30.84 -39.08
CA GLU A 83 6.10 -30.52 -37.80
C GLU A 83 6.91 -29.49 -37.01
N GLU A 84 6.21 -28.56 -36.37
CA GLU A 84 6.80 -27.62 -35.41
C GLU A 84 6.28 -27.89 -34.01
N THR A 85 7.11 -27.64 -32.99
CA THR A 85 6.68 -27.71 -31.59
C THR A 85 5.72 -26.58 -31.29
N ILE A 86 4.49 -26.94 -30.93
CA ILE A 86 3.42 -26.01 -30.60
C ILE A 86 3.05 -26.01 -29.11
N PHE A 87 3.62 -26.92 -28.30
CA PHE A 87 3.49 -26.88 -26.83
C PHE A 87 4.60 -27.66 -26.12
N GLU A 88 5.06 -27.13 -25.00
CA GLU A 88 5.86 -27.86 -24.00
C GLU A 88 5.35 -27.54 -22.59
N GLY A 89 5.25 -28.56 -21.76
CA GLY A 89 4.80 -28.41 -20.38
C GLY A 89 4.93 -29.68 -19.57
N ILE A 90 4.27 -29.71 -18.42
CA ILE A 90 4.21 -30.88 -17.53
C ILE A 90 2.77 -31.32 -17.32
N VAL A 91 2.55 -32.62 -17.13
CA VAL A 91 1.24 -33.15 -16.74
C VAL A 91 0.89 -32.68 -15.33
N ILE A 92 -0.29 -32.08 -15.17
CA ILE A 92 -0.82 -31.64 -13.88
C ILE A 92 -2.04 -32.46 -13.46
N THR A 93 -2.94 -32.73 -14.39
CA THR A 93 -4.15 -33.53 -14.14
C THR A 93 -4.12 -34.78 -14.99
N HIS A 94 -4.44 -35.91 -14.37
CA HIS A 94 -4.60 -37.21 -15.01
C HIS A 94 -5.97 -37.76 -14.59
N ALA A 95 -6.88 -37.93 -15.54
CA ALA A 95 -8.26 -38.32 -15.27
C ALA A 95 -8.75 -39.38 -16.24
N ILE A 96 -9.48 -40.38 -15.73
CA ILE A 96 -10.19 -41.36 -16.57
C ILE A 96 -11.65 -40.94 -16.66
N ARG A 97 -12.20 -40.97 -17.88
CA ARG A 97 -13.64 -40.80 -18.12
C ARG A 97 -14.20 -42.08 -18.69
N ILE A 98 -15.30 -42.56 -18.10
CA ILE A 98 -16.09 -43.70 -18.61
C ILE A 98 -17.51 -43.19 -18.78
N THR A 99 -18.04 -43.25 -20.00
CA THR A 99 -19.42 -42.84 -20.30
C THR A 99 -20.36 -44.04 -20.22
N GLY A 100 -21.68 -43.78 -20.07
CA GLY A 100 -22.69 -44.83 -19.86
C GLY A 100 -22.84 -45.86 -20.99
N ASN A 101 -22.16 -45.67 -22.12
CA ASN A 101 -22.04 -46.62 -23.23
C ASN A 101 -20.73 -47.45 -23.16
N ASN A 102 -20.03 -47.45 -22.02
CA ASN A 102 -18.73 -48.09 -21.80
C ASN A 102 -17.59 -47.61 -22.71
N GLN A 103 -17.70 -46.42 -23.30
CA GLN A 103 -16.55 -45.75 -23.89
C GLN A 103 -15.68 -45.19 -22.77
N SER A 104 -14.41 -45.53 -22.79
CA SER A 104 -13.42 -45.05 -21.85
C SER A 104 -12.35 -44.23 -22.55
N SER A 105 -11.87 -43.19 -21.86
CA SER A 105 -10.79 -42.33 -22.35
C SER A 105 -9.96 -41.80 -21.19
N LEU A 106 -8.68 -41.59 -21.47
CA LEU A 106 -7.75 -40.88 -20.60
C LEU A 106 -7.75 -39.40 -20.99
N HIS A 107 -7.96 -38.53 -20.01
CA HIS A 107 -7.89 -37.07 -20.13
C HIS A 107 -6.70 -36.56 -19.33
N VAL A 108 -5.79 -35.88 -20.01
CA VAL A 108 -4.56 -35.34 -19.43
C VAL A 108 -4.53 -33.84 -19.64
N THR A 109 -4.38 -33.09 -18.55
CA THR A 109 -4.16 -31.64 -18.63
C THR A 109 -2.69 -31.35 -18.34
N CYS A 110 -2.04 -30.74 -19.31
CA CYS A 110 -0.68 -30.24 -19.20
C CYS A 110 -0.70 -28.72 -19.01
N LYS A 111 0.24 -28.20 -18.22
CA LYS A 111 0.47 -26.76 -18.05
C LYS A 111 1.95 -26.46 -18.20
N ASP A 112 2.26 -25.25 -18.62
CA ASP A 112 3.63 -24.74 -18.55
C ASP A 112 4.15 -24.75 -17.10
N GLN A 113 5.47 -24.88 -16.92
CA GLN A 113 6.09 -24.89 -15.60
C GLN A 113 5.91 -23.57 -14.83
N ALA A 114 5.57 -22.47 -15.53
CA ALA A 114 5.16 -21.20 -14.93
C ALA A 114 3.95 -21.33 -13.98
N LEU A 115 3.17 -22.42 -14.06
CA LEU A 115 2.12 -22.72 -13.08
C LEU A 115 2.65 -22.67 -11.64
N GLY A 116 3.91 -23.06 -11.40
CA GLY A 116 4.53 -22.99 -10.07
C GLY A 116 4.52 -21.59 -9.44
N MET A 117 4.50 -20.52 -10.25
CA MET A 117 4.43 -19.13 -9.80
C MET A 117 3.04 -18.72 -9.29
N THR A 118 1.99 -19.49 -9.65
CA THR A 118 0.58 -19.14 -9.36
C THR A 118 0.07 -19.70 -8.03
N ILE A 119 0.75 -20.69 -7.45
CA ILE A 119 0.22 -21.48 -6.33
C ILE A 119 0.61 -20.89 -4.97
N ALA A 120 1.91 -20.69 -4.73
CA ALA A 120 2.39 -20.25 -3.44
C ALA A 120 2.26 -18.74 -3.28
N ARG A 121 1.59 -18.30 -2.21
CA ARG A 121 1.52 -16.89 -1.80
C ARG A 121 2.76 -16.53 -0.99
N ARG A 122 3.32 -15.35 -1.24
CA ARG A 122 4.55 -14.87 -0.59
C ARG A 122 4.38 -13.46 -0.05
N SER A 123 5.20 -13.13 0.93
CA SER A 123 5.36 -11.76 1.44
C SER A 123 6.83 -11.40 1.44
N GLN A 124 7.20 -10.33 0.73
CA GLN A 124 8.58 -9.85 0.62
C GLN A 124 8.61 -8.35 0.31
N SER A 125 9.69 -7.69 0.75
CA SER A 125 9.95 -6.27 0.47
C SER A 125 11.10 -6.15 -0.53
N PHE A 126 10.90 -5.32 -1.54
CA PHE A 126 11.88 -4.97 -2.56
C PHE A 126 12.30 -3.52 -2.38
N LEU A 127 13.55 -3.32 -1.95
CA LEU A 127 14.11 -2.00 -1.67
C LEU A 127 15.01 -1.53 -2.81
N LYS A 128 14.79 -0.32 -3.31
CA LYS A 128 15.64 0.32 -4.35
C LYS A 128 15.81 -0.52 -5.62
N GLN A 129 14.75 -1.21 -6.03
CA GLN A 129 14.68 -2.02 -7.25
C GLN A 129 13.65 -1.47 -8.22
N SER A 130 13.88 -1.63 -9.53
CA SER A 130 12.88 -1.33 -10.54
C SER A 130 11.92 -2.49 -10.74
N ASP A 131 10.79 -2.23 -11.43
CA ASP A 131 9.85 -3.29 -11.77
C ASP A 131 10.49 -4.39 -12.63
N SER A 132 11.41 -4.07 -13.53
CA SER A 132 12.11 -5.06 -14.36
C SER A 132 13.06 -5.95 -13.53
N ASP A 133 13.73 -5.39 -12.52
CA ASP A 133 14.59 -6.14 -11.59
C ASP A 133 13.74 -7.14 -10.77
N ILE A 134 12.61 -6.65 -10.25
CA ILE A 134 11.66 -7.44 -9.45
C ILE A 134 11.08 -8.57 -10.29
N ILE A 135 10.55 -8.26 -11.48
CA ILE A 135 9.95 -9.25 -12.39
C ILE A 135 10.97 -10.35 -12.76
N SER A 136 12.22 -9.97 -13.07
CA SER A 136 13.28 -10.93 -13.37
C SER A 136 13.57 -11.85 -12.17
N THR A 137 13.57 -11.30 -10.96
CA THR A 137 13.75 -12.07 -9.71
C THR A 137 12.61 -13.06 -9.49
N LEU A 138 11.35 -12.64 -9.70
CA LEU A 138 10.18 -13.51 -9.55
C LEU A 138 10.22 -14.69 -10.53
N ILE A 139 10.56 -14.45 -11.80
CA ILE A 139 10.72 -15.50 -12.80
C ILE A 139 11.86 -16.46 -12.40
N GLY A 140 13.00 -15.92 -11.97
CA GLY A 140 14.16 -16.72 -11.55
C GLY A 140 13.92 -17.61 -10.32
N ASN A 141 12.92 -17.31 -9.51
CA ASN A 141 12.52 -18.15 -8.37
C ASN A 141 11.78 -19.43 -8.77
N CYS A 142 11.30 -19.55 -10.02
CA CYS A 142 10.56 -20.70 -10.50
C CYS A 142 11.45 -21.66 -11.30
N ALA A 143 11.59 -22.90 -10.81
CA ALA A 143 12.37 -23.91 -11.51
C ALA A 143 11.70 -24.32 -12.85
N GLY A 144 12.51 -24.51 -13.89
CA GLY A 144 12.03 -24.90 -15.22
C GLY A 144 11.44 -23.76 -16.05
N VAL A 145 11.57 -22.51 -15.57
CA VAL A 145 11.12 -21.32 -16.27
C VAL A 145 12.29 -20.35 -16.40
N SER A 146 12.34 -19.60 -17.49
CA SER A 146 13.36 -18.58 -17.74
C SER A 146 12.73 -17.30 -18.32
N ALA A 147 13.37 -16.17 -18.03
CA ALA A 147 13.01 -14.90 -18.66
C ALA A 147 13.60 -14.85 -20.07
N GLU A 148 12.76 -14.87 -21.10
CA GLU A 148 13.20 -14.69 -22.49
C GLU A 148 13.41 -13.20 -22.80
N LYS A 149 12.49 -12.35 -22.32
CA LYS A 149 12.60 -10.90 -22.43
C LYS A 149 11.90 -10.23 -21.26
N VAL A 150 12.60 -9.35 -20.53
CA VAL A 150 11.98 -8.41 -19.60
C VAL A 150 12.41 -7.02 -20.04
N GLU A 151 11.45 -6.20 -20.47
CA GLU A 151 11.73 -4.84 -20.91
C GLU A 151 12.25 -3.99 -19.73
N SER A 152 13.32 -3.23 -19.98
CA SER A 152 14.01 -2.49 -18.92
C SER A 152 13.17 -1.32 -18.42
N ILE A 153 13.07 -1.19 -17.10
CA ILE A 153 12.43 -0.07 -16.42
C ILE A 153 13.50 0.60 -15.56
N ALA A 154 13.77 1.88 -15.85
CA ALA A 154 14.84 2.62 -15.18
C ALA A 154 14.44 3.08 -13.77
N GLU A 155 13.17 3.44 -13.59
CA GLU A 155 12.66 3.99 -12.35
C GLU A 155 12.61 2.94 -11.24
N LYS A 156 13.05 3.33 -10.05
CA LYS A 156 13.17 2.43 -8.89
C LYS A 156 12.16 2.78 -7.81
N HIS A 157 11.62 1.76 -7.17
CA HIS A 157 10.82 1.93 -5.96
C HIS A 157 11.74 2.15 -4.76
N ASP A 158 11.39 3.12 -3.91
CA ASP A 158 12.05 3.26 -2.61
C ASP A 158 11.84 1.99 -1.78
N GLU A 159 10.60 1.55 -1.71
CA GLU A 159 10.15 0.29 -1.17
C GLU A 159 8.89 -0.17 -1.92
N LEU A 160 8.86 -1.44 -2.32
CA LEU A 160 7.66 -2.08 -2.86
C LEU A 160 7.46 -3.43 -2.18
N VAL A 161 6.24 -3.68 -1.70
CA VAL A 161 5.94 -4.89 -0.92
C VAL A 161 5.01 -5.81 -1.71
N GLN A 162 5.44 -7.05 -1.91
CA GLN A 162 4.53 -8.15 -2.21
C GLN A 162 3.92 -8.60 -0.89
N PHE A 163 2.60 -8.56 -0.75
CA PHE A 163 1.92 -8.89 0.50
C PHE A 163 0.91 -10.02 0.29
N HIS A 164 1.32 -11.24 0.65
CA HIS A 164 0.49 -12.44 0.65
C HIS A 164 -0.28 -12.69 -0.67
N CYS A 165 0.41 -12.54 -1.79
CA CYS A 165 -0.07 -12.89 -3.14
C CYS A 165 0.95 -13.77 -3.87
N SER A 166 0.56 -14.43 -4.96
CA SER A 166 1.46 -15.31 -5.72
C SER A 166 2.50 -14.50 -6.50
N ASP A 167 3.61 -15.13 -6.88
CA ASP A 167 4.66 -14.46 -7.68
C ASP A 167 4.13 -14.10 -9.08
N TRP A 168 3.25 -14.93 -9.64
CA TRP A 168 2.58 -14.67 -10.92
C TRP A 168 1.64 -13.46 -10.86
N ASP A 169 0.79 -13.41 -9.84
CA ASP A 169 -0.17 -12.31 -9.64
C ASP A 169 0.55 -10.98 -9.39
N PHE A 170 1.59 -11.01 -8.55
CA PHE A 170 2.39 -9.82 -8.30
C PHE A 170 3.09 -9.34 -9.59
N MET A 171 3.72 -10.26 -10.35
CA MET A 171 4.33 -9.95 -11.64
C MET A 171 3.33 -9.30 -12.61
N LEU A 172 2.11 -9.86 -12.73
CA LEU A 172 1.07 -9.32 -13.61
C LEU A 172 0.66 -7.90 -13.23
N THR A 173 0.46 -7.61 -11.94
CA THR A 173 0.11 -6.25 -11.49
C THR A 173 1.24 -5.25 -11.75
N ARG A 174 2.51 -5.67 -11.65
CA ARG A 174 3.67 -4.83 -11.98
C ARG A 174 3.81 -4.61 -13.48
N ALA A 175 3.59 -5.63 -14.30
CA ALA A 175 3.56 -5.51 -15.76
C ALA A 175 2.43 -4.56 -16.20
N GLU A 176 1.23 -4.75 -15.66
CA GLU A 176 0.05 -3.92 -15.94
C GLU A 176 0.28 -2.45 -15.59
N ALA A 177 0.89 -2.16 -14.42
CA ALA A 177 1.23 -0.79 -14.01
C ALA A 177 2.19 -0.08 -14.97
N ASN A 178 2.91 -0.81 -15.82
CA ASN A 178 3.82 -0.28 -16.84
C ASN A 178 3.26 -0.37 -18.27
N GLY A 179 2.05 -0.90 -18.44
CA GLY A 179 1.44 -1.17 -19.74
C GLY A 179 2.14 -2.28 -20.51
N PHE A 180 2.69 -3.25 -19.79
CA PHE A 180 3.30 -4.44 -20.36
C PHE A 180 2.33 -5.61 -20.30
N VAL A 181 2.51 -6.55 -21.22
CA VAL A 181 1.84 -7.84 -21.25
C VAL A 181 2.82 -8.93 -20.83
N VAL A 182 2.30 -10.00 -20.22
CA VAL A 182 3.07 -11.19 -19.86
C VAL A 182 2.71 -12.31 -20.81
N CYS A 183 3.69 -12.86 -21.53
CA CYS A 183 3.49 -14.00 -22.43
C CYS A 183 4.29 -15.19 -21.94
N ASN A 184 3.65 -16.34 -21.82
CA ASN A 184 4.26 -17.60 -21.41
C ASN A 184 4.18 -18.62 -22.53
N GLN A 185 5.34 -19.14 -22.95
CA GLN A 185 5.43 -20.14 -24.00
C GLN A 185 6.62 -21.07 -23.76
N SER A 186 6.34 -22.35 -23.48
CA SER A 186 7.33 -23.43 -23.40
C SER A 186 8.49 -23.15 -22.43
N GLY A 187 8.17 -22.87 -21.17
CA GLY A 187 9.13 -22.58 -20.10
C GLY A 187 9.80 -21.21 -20.21
N LYS A 188 9.31 -20.35 -21.11
CA LYS A 188 9.82 -18.98 -21.28
C LYS A 188 8.74 -17.97 -20.96
N ILE A 189 9.13 -16.91 -20.27
CA ILE A 189 8.27 -15.76 -19.99
C ILE A 189 8.87 -14.52 -20.63
N SER A 190 8.03 -13.76 -21.33
CA SER A 190 8.35 -12.41 -21.76
C SER A 190 7.41 -11.39 -21.11
N VAL A 191 7.96 -10.25 -20.69
CA VAL A 191 7.24 -9.14 -20.07
C VAL A 191 7.69 -7.84 -20.74
N ALA A 192 6.84 -7.28 -21.60
CA ALA A 192 7.19 -6.15 -22.47
C ALA A 192 5.93 -5.39 -22.93
N PRO A 193 6.05 -4.19 -23.53
CA PRO A 193 4.94 -3.56 -24.24
C PRO A 193 4.33 -4.52 -25.26
N PRO A 194 3.01 -4.48 -25.49
CA PRO A 194 2.36 -5.36 -26.46
C PRO A 194 2.92 -5.14 -27.87
N GLY A 195 3.10 -6.22 -28.62
CA GLY A 195 3.67 -6.27 -29.96
C GLY A 195 2.81 -5.67 -31.07
N VAL A 196 2.28 -4.46 -30.87
CA VAL A 196 1.34 -3.79 -31.79
C VAL A 196 2.00 -3.07 -32.97
N ASP A 197 3.32 -2.90 -32.93
CA ASP A 197 4.11 -2.30 -34.02
C ASP A 197 4.75 -3.36 -34.93
N LYS A 198 4.49 -4.65 -34.68
CA LYS A 198 5.02 -5.78 -35.46
C LYS A 198 4.22 -5.94 -36.75
N SER A 199 4.84 -6.47 -37.81
CA SER A 199 4.09 -6.89 -38.99
C SER A 199 3.16 -8.08 -38.65
N PRO A 200 1.97 -8.17 -39.27
CA PRO A 200 1.11 -9.33 -39.10
C PRO A 200 1.81 -10.63 -39.50
N VAL A 201 1.62 -11.68 -38.69
CA VAL A 201 2.22 -12.99 -38.92
C VAL A 201 1.45 -13.78 -39.98
N LEU A 202 0.14 -13.56 -40.08
CA LEU A 202 -0.76 -14.25 -41.00
C LEU A 202 -1.73 -13.26 -41.64
N GLU A 203 -2.13 -13.54 -42.88
CA GLU A 203 -3.24 -12.86 -43.56
C GLU A 203 -4.39 -13.85 -43.74
N VAL A 204 -5.55 -13.51 -43.16
CA VAL A 204 -6.76 -14.34 -43.18
C VAL A 204 -7.84 -13.59 -43.97
N THR A 205 -8.25 -14.20 -45.08
CA THR A 205 -9.13 -13.64 -46.09
C THR A 205 -10.48 -14.35 -46.11
N TYR A 206 -11.56 -13.57 -45.96
CA TYR A 206 -12.93 -14.07 -46.09
C TYR A 206 -13.19 -14.57 -47.50
N GLY A 207 -13.66 -15.81 -47.61
CA GLY A 207 -13.90 -16.50 -48.87
C GLY A 207 -12.69 -17.27 -49.42
N THR A 208 -11.55 -17.24 -48.72
CA THR A 208 -10.36 -18.06 -49.03
C THR A 208 -10.08 -19.02 -47.88
N ASP A 209 -9.56 -18.51 -46.75
CA ASP A 209 -8.96 -19.31 -45.68
C ASP A 209 -9.58 -19.03 -44.28
N LEU A 210 -10.45 -18.02 -44.19
CA LEU A 210 -11.27 -17.74 -43.00
C LEU A 210 -12.40 -18.77 -42.89
N ILE A 211 -12.44 -19.49 -41.77
CA ILE A 211 -13.46 -20.51 -41.48
C ILE A 211 -14.59 -19.96 -40.60
N ASP A 212 -14.24 -19.29 -39.50
CA ASP A 212 -15.22 -18.68 -38.58
C ASP A 212 -14.71 -17.34 -38.07
N LEU A 213 -15.60 -16.34 -37.94
CA LEU A 213 -15.30 -15.03 -37.38
C LEU A 213 -16.46 -14.55 -36.52
N SER A 214 -16.14 -14.18 -35.28
CA SER A 214 -17.05 -13.43 -34.41
C SER A 214 -16.28 -12.30 -33.76
N ALA A 215 -16.49 -11.05 -34.18
CA ALA A 215 -15.79 -9.89 -33.64
C ALA A 215 -16.74 -8.73 -33.35
N ALA A 216 -16.39 -7.93 -32.35
CA ALA A 216 -17.13 -6.76 -31.92
C ALA A 216 -16.19 -5.58 -31.64
N ILE A 217 -16.68 -4.38 -31.94
CA ILE A 217 -16.04 -3.10 -31.58
C ILE A 217 -16.79 -2.55 -30.36
N ASP A 218 -16.07 -2.20 -29.29
CA ASP A 218 -16.69 -1.73 -28.05
C ASP A 218 -16.16 -0.35 -27.63
N ALA A 219 -17.01 0.67 -27.78
CA ALA A 219 -16.66 2.04 -27.41
C ALA A 219 -16.60 2.29 -25.89
N ARG A 220 -17.15 1.40 -25.05
CA ARG A 220 -17.25 1.62 -23.59
C ARG A 220 -15.91 1.76 -22.90
N HIS A 221 -14.88 1.15 -23.49
CA HIS A 221 -13.53 1.12 -22.95
C HIS A 221 -12.55 2.01 -23.73
N GLN A 222 -13.04 2.81 -24.69
CA GLN A 222 -12.22 3.74 -25.46
C GLN A 222 -12.10 5.07 -24.73
N LEU A 223 -10.89 5.38 -24.28
CA LEU A 223 -10.63 6.53 -23.42
C LEU A 223 -10.01 7.66 -24.23
N LYS A 224 -10.50 8.89 -24.04
CA LYS A 224 -9.92 10.08 -24.68
C LYS A 224 -8.56 10.42 -24.06
N GLN A 225 -8.51 10.39 -22.74
CA GLN A 225 -7.35 10.70 -21.92
C GLN A 225 -7.39 9.86 -20.65
N VAL A 226 -6.21 9.52 -20.13
CA VAL A 226 -6.03 8.93 -18.81
C VAL A 226 -5.05 9.79 -18.03
N THR A 227 -5.40 10.13 -16.79
CA THR A 227 -4.55 10.90 -15.88
C THR A 227 -4.34 10.13 -14.59
N GLY A 228 -3.10 9.75 -14.28
CA GLY A 228 -2.71 9.21 -12.98
C GLY A 228 -2.42 10.34 -12.00
N THR A 229 -2.99 10.29 -10.79
CA THR A 229 -2.78 11.32 -9.76
C THR A 229 -2.40 10.75 -8.42
N GLY A 230 -1.47 11.43 -7.73
CA GLY A 230 -0.98 11.07 -6.40
C GLY A 230 -0.56 12.29 -5.58
N TRP A 231 -0.30 12.09 -4.29
CA TRP A 231 0.14 13.15 -3.37
C TRP A 231 1.67 13.13 -3.21
N ASP A 232 2.31 14.29 -3.35
CA ASP A 232 3.71 14.50 -3.00
C ASP A 232 3.78 15.10 -1.58
N PRO A 233 4.22 14.35 -0.57
CA PRO A 233 4.33 14.86 0.80
C PRO A 233 5.47 15.85 0.98
N GLY A 234 6.50 15.81 0.14
CA GLY A 234 7.64 16.73 0.20
C GLY A 234 7.28 18.13 -0.30
N GLN A 235 6.46 18.20 -1.36
CA GLN A 235 5.97 19.47 -1.92
C GLN A 235 4.56 19.85 -1.46
N GLN A 236 3.88 18.97 -0.72
CA GLN A 236 2.50 19.10 -0.27
C GLN A 236 1.54 19.49 -1.40
N LYS A 237 1.63 18.80 -2.55
CA LYS A 237 0.79 19.06 -3.72
C LYS A 237 0.43 17.78 -4.46
N MET A 238 -0.59 17.87 -5.32
CA MET A 238 -0.95 16.78 -6.23
C MET A 238 0.06 16.70 -7.39
N LEU A 239 0.53 15.49 -7.70
CA LEU A 239 1.24 15.16 -8.92
C LEU A 239 0.29 14.51 -9.92
N THR A 240 0.59 14.69 -11.21
CA THR A 240 -0.19 14.14 -12.33
C THR A 240 0.76 13.52 -13.36
N GLY A 241 0.44 12.31 -13.84
CA GLY A 241 1.09 11.68 -14.99
C GLY A 241 0.07 11.44 -16.11
N GLN A 242 0.47 11.68 -17.35
CA GLN A 242 -0.37 11.53 -18.55
C GLN A 242 0.45 10.94 -19.69
N THR A 243 -0.21 10.28 -20.62
CA THR A 243 0.45 9.68 -21.79
C THR A 243 -0.35 9.90 -23.07
N ALA A 244 0.33 9.77 -24.21
CA ALA A 244 -0.28 9.90 -25.52
C ALA A 244 -1.29 8.77 -25.81
N ALA A 245 -2.05 8.95 -26.88
CA ALA A 245 -2.87 7.86 -27.41
C ALA A 245 -2.01 6.71 -27.93
N GLN A 246 -2.52 5.49 -27.80
CA GLN A 246 -1.96 4.29 -28.38
C GLN A 246 -3.01 3.65 -29.28
N SER A 247 -2.56 3.15 -30.43
CA SER A 247 -3.42 2.63 -31.49
C SER A 247 -2.72 1.48 -32.20
N ILE A 248 -3.49 0.52 -32.70
CA ILE A 248 -2.99 -0.48 -33.65
C ILE A 248 -3.16 0.10 -35.05
N ALA A 249 -2.07 0.13 -35.82
CA ALA A 249 -2.09 0.63 -37.19
C ALA A 249 -3.05 -0.20 -38.05
N ASP A 250 -3.79 0.46 -38.93
CA ASP A 250 -4.74 -0.16 -39.86
C ASP A 250 -5.79 -1.06 -39.20
N GLN A 251 -6.19 -0.83 -37.95
CA GLN A 251 -7.25 -1.63 -37.29
C GLN A 251 -8.66 -1.10 -37.62
N GLY A 252 -9.16 -1.46 -38.81
CA GLY A 252 -10.45 -1.01 -39.31
C GLY A 252 -10.49 0.48 -39.67
N ASN A 253 -11.68 1.01 -39.91
CA ASN A 253 -11.92 2.40 -40.35
C ASN A 253 -12.52 3.32 -39.27
N LEU A 254 -12.52 2.90 -38.00
CA LEU A 254 -12.93 3.74 -36.86
C LEU A 254 -11.71 4.17 -36.07
N SER A 255 -11.51 5.48 -35.94
CA SER A 255 -10.43 6.03 -35.13
C SER A 255 -10.73 5.95 -33.63
N ASP A 256 -9.67 5.92 -32.82
CA ASP A 256 -9.81 5.85 -31.36
C ASP A 256 -10.47 7.11 -30.79
N SER A 257 -10.28 8.26 -31.44
CA SER A 257 -10.91 9.53 -31.05
C SER A 257 -12.41 9.57 -31.33
N GLU A 258 -12.86 8.98 -32.44
CA GLU A 258 -14.29 8.82 -32.75
C GLU A 258 -14.97 7.94 -31.69
N LEU A 259 -14.35 6.79 -31.36
CA LEU A 259 -14.90 5.87 -30.36
C LEU A 259 -14.89 6.46 -28.95
N ALA A 260 -13.80 7.12 -28.55
CA ALA A 260 -13.71 7.79 -27.25
C ALA A 260 -14.74 8.94 -27.08
N SER A 261 -15.22 9.51 -28.18
CA SER A 261 -16.23 10.58 -28.15
C SER A 261 -17.65 10.05 -27.91
N VAL A 262 -17.90 8.73 -28.08
CA VAL A 262 -19.25 8.14 -27.96
C VAL A 262 -19.84 8.34 -26.56
N LEU A 263 -19.04 8.15 -25.51
CA LEU A 263 -19.48 8.34 -24.12
C LEU A 263 -19.24 9.77 -23.60
N GLY A 264 -18.50 10.61 -24.34
CA GLY A 264 -18.22 11.99 -23.96
C GLY A 264 -17.36 12.16 -22.70
N ILE A 265 -16.64 11.12 -22.26
CA ILE A 265 -15.78 11.17 -21.07
C ILE A 265 -14.48 11.90 -21.41
N GLY A 266 -14.26 13.05 -20.77
CA GLY A 266 -13.11 13.91 -21.05
C GLY A 266 -11.77 13.33 -20.57
N ASP A 267 -11.75 12.83 -19.33
CA ASP A 267 -10.54 12.29 -18.67
C ASP A 267 -10.93 11.12 -17.76
N PHE A 268 -10.19 10.01 -17.89
CA PHE A 268 -10.31 8.86 -17.00
C PHE A 268 -9.22 8.96 -15.93
N ARG A 269 -9.62 9.34 -14.71
CA ARG A 269 -8.67 9.66 -13.65
C ARG A 269 -8.38 8.46 -12.76
N LEU A 270 -7.11 8.07 -12.71
CA LEU A 270 -6.57 7.12 -11.73
C LEU A 270 -6.08 7.91 -10.51
N GLN A 271 -6.34 7.40 -9.30
CA GLN A 271 -6.00 8.08 -8.05
C GLN A 271 -5.36 7.11 -7.07
N THR A 272 -4.29 7.56 -6.41
CA THR A 272 -3.66 6.82 -5.30
C THR A 272 -3.25 7.77 -4.19
N SER A 273 -3.34 7.29 -2.95
CA SER A 273 -2.74 7.96 -1.78
C SER A 273 -1.29 7.54 -1.54
N ALA A 274 -0.79 6.55 -2.28
CA ALA A 274 0.61 6.15 -2.24
C ALA A 274 1.50 7.25 -2.83
N THR A 275 2.70 7.38 -2.28
CA THR A 275 3.70 8.35 -2.70
C THR A 275 4.44 7.83 -3.93
N LEU A 276 3.91 8.11 -5.12
CA LEU A 276 4.52 7.74 -6.41
C LEU A 276 5.16 8.95 -7.09
N THR A 277 6.23 8.70 -7.86
CA THR A 277 6.84 9.73 -8.71
C THR A 277 5.96 10.04 -9.93
N GLN A 278 6.21 11.19 -10.57
CA GLN A 278 5.46 11.59 -11.77
C GLN A 278 5.62 10.58 -12.93
N ASP A 279 6.78 9.95 -13.04
CA ASP A 279 7.07 8.93 -14.06
C ASP A 279 6.32 7.62 -13.80
N MET A 280 6.19 7.22 -12.52
CA MET A 280 5.35 6.09 -12.13
C MET A 280 3.87 6.36 -12.41
N LEU A 281 3.36 7.56 -12.11
CA LEU A 281 1.98 7.96 -12.45
C LEU A 281 1.73 7.96 -13.96
N THR A 282 2.73 8.37 -14.74
CA THR A 282 2.68 8.36 -16.21
C THR A 282 2.66 6.94 -16.76
N SER A 283 3.46 6.05 -16.18
CA SER A 283 3.50 4.62 -16.54
C SER A 283 2.17 3.93 -16.22
N TRP A 284 1.57 4.24 -15.06
CA TRP A 284 0.27 3.70 -14.68
C TRP A 284 -0.85 4.20 -15.61
N ALA A 285 -0.84 5.49 -15.97
CA ALA A 285 -1.75 6.03 -16.98
C ALA A 285 -1.56 5.35 -18.35
N LYS A 286 -0.30 5.06 -18.73
CA LYS A 286 0.03 4.31 -19.95
C LYS A 286 -0.54 2.89 -19.90
N GLY A 287 -0.45 2.20 -18.77
CA GLY A 287 -1.06 0.88 -18.59
C GLY A 287 -2.55 0.87 -18.91
N GLN A 288 -3.30 1.84 -18.39
CA GLN A 288 -4.72 1.95 -18.70
C GLN A 288 -5.00 2.31 -20.17
N ARG A 289 -4.13 3.08 -20.83
CA ARG A 289 -4.24 3.34 -22.28
C ARG A 289 -3.99 2.08 -23.11
N VAL A 290 -3.03 1.24 -22.72
CA VAL A 290 -2.79 -0.06 -23.36
C VAL A 290 -4.04 -0.94 -23.28
N LYS A 291 -4.66 -1.05 -22.10
CA LYS A 291 -5.92 -1.81 -21.94
C LYS A 291 -7.03 -1.27 -22.85
N SER A 292 -7.17 0.06 -22.90
CA SER A 292 -8.16 0.74 -23.76
C SER A 292 -7.96 0.37 -25.24
N MET A 293 -6.71 0.46 -25.73
CA MET A 293 -6.34 0.09 -27.10
C MET A 293 -6.64 -1.39 -27.40
N LEU A 294 -6.20 -2.32 -26.54
CA LEU A 294 -6.37 -3.76 -26.76
C LEU A 294 -7.83 -4.22 -26.62
N ALA A 295 -8.68 -3.47 -25.91
CA ALA A 295 -10.10 -3.77 -25.77
C ALA A 295 -10.98 -3.25 -26.93
N LYS A 296 -10.40 -2.50 -27.88
CA LYS A 296 -11.14 -1.85 -28.98
C LYS A 296 -11.90 -2.83 -29.85
N VAL A 297 -11.20 -3.82 -30.41
CA VAL A 297 -11.77 -4.89 -31.23
C VAL A 297 -11.50 -6.20 -30.52
N ARG A 298 -12.55 -6.94 -30.18
CA ARG A 298 -12.43 -8.25 -29.53
C ARG A 298 -13.29 -9.29 -30.22
N GLY A 299 -12.84 -10.53 -30.20
CA GLY A 299 -13.52 -11.59 -30.92
C GLY A 299 -12.66 -12.82 -31.10
N SER A 300 -13.09 -13.74 -31.95
CA SER A 300 -12.36 -14.93 -32.33
C SER A 300 -12.36 -15.10 -33.85
N VAL A 301 -11.25 -15.61 -34.39
CA VAL A 301 -11.10 -15.96 -35.82
C VAL A 301 -10.56 -17.37 -35.92
N THR A 302 -11.24 -18.24 -36.65
CA THR A 302 -10.81 -19.62 -36.92
C THR A 302 -10.37 -19.76 -38.36
N PHE A 303 -9.26 -20.44 -38.57
CA PHE A 303 -8.67 -20.75 -39.87
C PHE A 303 -7.90 -22.08 -39.81
N GLN A 304 -7.35 -22.49 -40.96
CA GLN A 304 -6.55 -23.71 -41.07
C GLN A 304 -5.37 -23.71 -40.08
N GLY A 305 -5.14 -24.82 -39.38
CA GLY A 305 -4.14 -24.87 -38.32
C GLY A 305 -2.71 -24.57 -38.80
N THR A 306 -1.98 -23.74 -38.06
CA THR A 306 -0.56 -23.40 -38.31
C THR A 306 0.13 -23.03 -36.99
N ALA A 307 1.43 -23.31 -36.89
CA ALA A 307 2.30 -22.95 -35.76
C ALA A 307 2.75 -21.48 -35.78
N ASP A 308 2.52 -20.77 -36.89
CA ASP A 308 2.86 -19.34 -37.05
C ASP A 308 1.98 -18.42 -36.20
N ALA A 309 0.77 -18.89 -35.84
CA ALA A 309 -0.12 -18.15 -34.96
C ALA A 309 0.42 -18.12 -33.53
N LYS A 310 0.87 -16.95 -33.07
CA LYS A 310 1.47 -16.75 -31.74
C LYS A 310 0.81 -15.59 -31.01
N ILE A 311 0.67 -15.71 -29.68
CA ILE A 311 0.22 -14.59 -28.84
C ILE A 311 1.22 -13.43 -28.92
N ASP A 312 0.76 -12.22 -28.62
CA ASP A 312 1.56 -10.99 -28.73
C ASP A 312 2.11 -10.70 -30.14
N THR A 313 1.31 -11.05 -31.15
CA THR A 313 1.56 -10.72 -32.56
C THR A 313 0.31 -10.10 -33.18
N LEU A 314 0.41 -9.71 -34.46
CA LEU A 314 -0.74 -9.20 -35.22
C LEU A 314 -1.21 -10.23 -36.26
N ILE A 315 -2.49 -10.19 -36.58
CA ILE A 315 -3.11 -10.89 -37.70
C ILE A 315 -3.80 -9.90 -38.63
N GLN A 316 -3.66 -10.10 -39.93
CA GLN A 316 -4.29 -9.27 -40.95
C GLN A 316 -5.63 -9.91 -41.37
N LEU A 317 -6.73 -9.17 -41.28
CA LEU A 317 -8.04 -9.59 -41.75
C LEU A 317 -8.41 -8.89 -43.06
N THR A 318 -8.81 -9.66 -44.06
CA THR A 318 -9.14 -9.15 -45.40
C THR A 318 -10.52 -9.64 -45.84
N GLY A 319 -11.34 -8.75 -46.41
CA GLY A 319 -12.66 -9.11 -46.97
C GLY A 319 -13.80 -9.24 -45.97
N VAL A 320 -13.59 -8.89 -44.70
CA VAL A 320 -14.60 -8.95 -43.61
C VAL A 320 -15.35 -7.62 -43.42
N GLY A 321 -15.08 -6.63 -44.29
CA GLY A 321 -15.69 -5.30 -44.29
C GLY A 321 -14.80 -4.24 -43.63
N GLU A 322 -14.90 -2.99 -44.07
CA GLU A 322 -13.98 -1.89 -43.67
C GLU A 322 -13.88 -1.65 -42.15
N ARG A 323 -14.92 -2.03 -41.40
CA ARG A 323 -14.94 -1.90 -39.93
C ARG A 323 -13.98 -2.85 -39.23
N PHE A 324 -13.69 -4.00 -39.85
CA PHE A 324 -12.90 -5.09 -39.27
C PHE A 324 -11.75 -5.55 -40.17
N ASN A 325 -11.58 -4.99 -41.37
CA ASN A 325 -10.40 -5.23 -42.18
C ASN A 325 -9.16 -4.65 -41.49
N GLY A 326 -7.99 -5.23 -41.79
CA GLY A 326 -6.71 -4.70 -41.32
C GLY A 326 -6.10 -5.48 -40.15
N SER A 327 -5.16 -4.85 -39.45
CA SER A 327 -4.33 -5.53 -38.46
C SER A 327 -4.99 -5.59 -37.08
N HIS A 328 -4.98 -6.79 -36.46
CA HIS A 328 -5.60 -7.06 -35.18
C HIS A 328 -4.62 -7.78 -34.25
N TYR A 329 -4.62 -7.43 -32.97
CA TYR A 329 -3.75 -8.05 -31.97
C TYR A 329 -4.26 -9.45 -31.59
N ILE A 330 -3.36 -10.43 -31.57
CA ILE A 330 -3.63 -11.79 -31.09
C ILE A 330 -3.39 -11.83 -29.57
N GLY A 331 -4.48 -11.81 -28.81
CA GLY A 331 -4.47 -11.94 -27.35
C GLY A 331 -4.51 -13.39 -26.87
N GLY A 332 -4.94 -14.32 -27.72
CA GLY A 332 -5.03 -15.74 -27.42
C GLY A 332 -4.92 -16.60 -28.69
N VAL A 333 -4.43 -17.83 -28.52
CA VAL A 333 -4.34 -18.85 -29.58
C VAL A 333 -4.83 -20.16 -29.02
N HIS A 334 -5.75 -20.79 -29.74
CA HIS A 334 -6.30 -22.10 -29.45
C HIS A 334 -6.09 -23.03 -30.66
N HIS A 335 -5.21 -24.01 -30.52
CA HIS A 335 -5.07 -25.07 -31.51
C HIS A 335 -5.97 -26.24 -31.14
N ARG A 336 -6.81 -26.68 -32.08
CA ARG A 336 -7.68 -27.84 -31.93
C ARG A 336 -7.31 -28.88 -32.99
N ILE A 337 -6.78 -30.01 -32.54
CA ILE A 337 -6.43 -31.15 -33.38
C ILE A 337 -7.31 -32.33 -32.98
N GLU A 338 -8.30 -32.65 -33.82
CA GLU A 338 -9.26 -33.74 -33.57
C GLU A 338 -9.82 -34.25 -34.91
N ASN A 339 -10.25 -35.51 -34.96
CA ASN A 339 -10.81 -36.13 -36.17
C ASN A 339 -9.94 -35.98 -37.43
N GLY A 340 -8.61 -35.93 -37.26
CA GLY A 340 -7.65 -35.77 -38.36
C GLY A 340 -7.59 -34.36 -38.96
N GLN A 341 -8.21 -33.37 -38.32
CA GLN A 341 -8.15 -31.96 -38.71
C GLN A 341 -7.41 -31.14 -37.64
N TRP A 342 -6.64 -30.16 -38.09
CA TRP A 342 -6.06 -29.12 -37.24
C TRP A 342 -6.68 -27.77 -37.60
N LEU A 343 -7.33 -27.14 -36.63
CA LEU A 343 -7.85 -25.78 -36.71
C LEU A 343 -7.15 -24.91 -35.68
N THR A 344 -6.87 -23.66 -36.04
CA THR A 344 -6.41 -22.63 -35.11
C THR A 344 -7.48 -21.58 -34.97
N THR A 345 -7.88 -21.28 -33.74
CA THR A 345 -8.70 -20.12 -33.39
C THR A 345 -7.83 -19.11 -32.66
N VAL A 346 -7.82 -17.85 -33.07
CA VAL A 346 -7.14 -16.76 -32.37
C VAL A 346 -8.16 -15.81 -31.75
N ASP A 347 -7.86 -15.35 -30.54
CA ASP A 347 -8.63 -14.29 -29.89
C ASP A 347 -8.07 -12.92 -30.27
N LEU A 348 -8.94 -12.06 -30.80
CA LEU A 348 -8.61 -10.68 -31.13
C LEU A 348 -8.68 -9.82 -29.87
N GLY A 349 -7.69 -8.95 -29.68
CA GLY A 349 -7.63 -8.00 -28.58
C GLY A 349 -7.54 -8.66 -27.20
N LEU A 350 -7.84 -7.91 -26.14
CA LEU A 350 -7.85 -8.40 -24.76
C LEU A 350 -9.04 -7.84 -23.97
N SER A 351 -9.39 -8.54 -22.88
CA SER A 351 -10.33 -8.01 -21.88
C SER A 351 -9.84 -6.66 -21.35
N PRO A 352 -10.74 -5.68 -21.10
CA PRO A 352 -10.39 -4.44 -20.42
C PRO A 352 -10.15 -4.65 -18.92
N MET A 353 -10.67 -5.75 -18.34
CA MET A 353 -10.39 -6.15 -16.96
C MET A 353 -9.17 -7.06 -16.93
N TRP A 354 -8.09 -6.58 -16.33
CA TRP A 354 -6.84 -7.32 -16.14
C TRP A 354 -6.65 -7.68 -14.67
N SER A 355 -5.53 -8.33 -14.36
CA SER A 355 -5.24 -8.96 -13.08
C SER A 355 -5.44 -8.02 -11.90
N ALA A 356 -5.03 -6.75 -11.95
CA ALA A 356 -5.17 -5.82 -10.81
C ALA A 356 -6.61 -5.57 -10.37
N GLU A 357 -7.60 -5.85 -11.23
CA GLU A 357 -9.03 -5.66 -10.95
C GLU A 357 -9.70 -6.95 -10.44
N HIS A 358 -8.95 -8.06 -10.36
CA HIS A 358 -9.45 -9.32 -9.82
C HIS A 358 -9.48 -9.30 -8.29
N ARG A 359 -10.59 -9.75 -7.71
CA ARG A 359 -10.83 -9.69 -6.25
C ARG A 359 -10.02 -10.70 -5.44
N ASP A 360 -9.43 -11.70 -6.08
CA ASP A 360 -8.72 -12.82 -5.46
C ASP A 360 -7.19 -12.63 -5.35
N LEU A 361 -6.65 -11.49 -5.84
CA LEU A 361 -5.23 -11.16 -5.71
C LEU A 361 -4.77 -11.06 -4.26
N GLY A 362 -5.50 -10.31 -3.43
CA GLY A 362 -5.15 -10.03 -2.04
C GLY A 362 -5.37 -11.22 -1.11
N ALA A 363 -4.80 -11.15 0.09
CA ALA A 363 -5.17 -12.07 1.15
C ALA A 363 -6.66 -11.92 1.48
N PRO A 364 -7.37 -13.03 1.80
CA PRO A 364 -8.72 -12.91 2.34
C PRO A 364 -8.69 -12.08 3.62
N GLN A 365 -9.72 -11.24 3.80
CA GLN A 365 -9.92 -10.46 5.02
C GLN A 365 -9.95 -11.40 6.24
N ALA A 366 -9.43 -10.96 7.39
CA ALA A 366 -9.24 -11.81 8.57
C ALA A 366 -8.54 -13.16 8.28
N ALA A 367 -7.66 -13.17 7.28
CA ALA A 367 -6.97 -14.36 6.76
C ALA A 367 -7.90 -15.51 6.32
N GLY A 368 -9.20 -15.25 6.11
CA GLY A 368 -10.20 -16.29 5.83
C GLY A 368 -10.45 -17.23 7.01
N TRP A 369 -9.90 -16.94 8.19
CA TRP A 369 -10.06 -17.76 9.40
C TRP A 369 -11.43 -17.54 10.06
N LEU A 370 -11.95 -16.32 9.97
CA LEU A 370 -13.25 -15.94 10.52
C LEU A 370 -13.90 -14.83 9.67
N PRO A 371 -15.20 -14.57 9.85
CA PRO A 371 -15.85 -13.40 9.24
C PRO A 371 -15.21 -12.09 9.73
N PRO A 372 -14.76 -11.21 8.83
CA PRO A 372 -14.06 -9.97 9.19
C PRO A 372 -15.01 -8.91 9.75
N VAL A 373 -14.44 -7.93 10.46
CA VAL A 373 -15.08 -6.64 10.76
C VAL A 373 -14.47 -5.57 9.89
N ASP A 374 -15.27 -4.99 9.02
CA ASP A 374 -14.86 -3.91 8.12
C ASP A 374 -15.08 -2.53 8.77
N GLY A 375 -14.20 -1.58 8.44
CA GLY A 375 -14.22 -0.22 8.95
C GLY A 375 -13.88 -0.05 10.43
N LEU A 376 -13.91 1.21 10.87
CA LEU A 376 -13.76 1.57 12.27
C LEU A 376 -15.07 1.34 13.02
N GLN A 377 -14.97 0.89 14.26
CA GLN A 377 -16.13 0.69 15.14
C GLN A 377 -16.04 1.63 16.34
N ILE A 378 -17.17 1.86 17.01
CA ILE A 378 -17.21 2.56 18.30
C ILE A 378 -17.22 1.54 19.45
N GLY A 379 -16.64 1.91 20.58
CA GLY A 379 -16.66 1.15 21.81
C GLY A 379 -16.90 2.05 23.02
N LEU A 380 -17.52 1.49 24.05
CA LEU A 380 -17.67 2.13 25.35
C LEU A 380 -16.70 1.49 26.34
N VAL A 381 -15.86 2.27 27.00
CA VAL A 381 -14.91 1.73 27.98
C VAL A 381 -15.66 1.26 29.22
N THR A 382 -15.40 0.02 29.65
CA THR A 382 -16.10 -0.60 30.79
C THR A 382 -15.16 -0.88 31.96
N LYS A 383 -13.90 -1.24 31.68
CA LYS A 383 -12.93 -1.61 32.72
C LYS A 383 -11.49 -1.29 32.29
N LEU A 384 -10.64 -0.92 33.24
CA LEU A 384 -9.26 -0.49 32.98
C LEU A 384 -8.19 -1.45 33.53
N ASP A 385 -8.58 -2.39 34.37
CA ASP A 385 -7.70 -3.25 35.18
C ASP A 385 -8.10 -4.72 35.09
N GLU A 386 -7.29 -5.61 35.67
CA GLU A 386 -7.54 -7.07 35.67
C GLU A 386 -7.64 -7.68 34.27
N ASP A 387 -6.83 -7.19 33.31
CA ASP A 387 -6.64 -7.86 32.02
C ASP A 387 -6.20 -9.32 32.26
N PRO A 388 -7.02 -10.32 31.88
CA PRO A 388 -6.71 -11.73 32.12
C PRO A 388 -5.40 -12.20 31.49
N ALA A 389 -4.93 -11.51 30.43
CA ALA A 389 -3.68 -11.83 29.75
C ALA A 389 -2.50 -10.96 30.21
N SER A 390 -2.72 -9.98 31.11
CA SER A 390 -1.69 -9.04 31.58
C SER A 390 -0.96 -8.30 30.45
N GLN A 391 -1.68 -7.88 29.41
CA GLN A 391 -1.15 -7.21 28.21
C GLN A 391 -1.43 -5.70 28.20
N ASN A 392 -1.81 -5.11 29.34
CA ASN A 392 -2.17 -3.69 29.47
C ASN A 392 -3.33 -3.29 28.53
N ARG A 393 -4.31 -4.18 28.36
CA ARG A 393 -5.53 -3.91 27.59
C ARG A 393 -6.59 -3.29 28.49
N ILE A 394 -7.50 -2.53 27.90
CA ILE A 394 -8.73 -2.08 28.56
C ILE A 394 -9.92 -2.85 28.00
N GLN A 395 -10.96 -3.01 28.81
CA GLN A 395 -12.19 -3.67 28.40
C GLN A 395 -13.14 -2.64 27.80
N VAL A 396 -13.67 -2.96 26.63
CA VAL A 396 -14.65 -2.14 25.91
C VAL A 396 -15.87 -2.98 25.56
N GLN A 397 -17.03 -2.36 25.67
CA GLN A 397 -18.27 -2.88 25.13
C GLN A 397 -18.43 -2.38 23.70
N MET A 398 -18.71 -3.29 22.77
CA MET A 398 -18.98 -2.94 21.38
C MET A 398 -20.49 -2.95 21.12
N PRO A 399 -21.12 -1.81 20.82
CA PRO A 399 -22.56 -1.77 20.53
C PRO A 399 -22.98 -2.71 19.38
N ALA A 400 -22.11 -2.89 18.39
CA ALA A 400 -22.35 -3.76 17.24
C ALA A 400 -22.50 -5.26 17.60
N LEU A 401 -22.04 -5.69 18.79
CA LEU A 401 -22.19 -7.06 19.25
C LEU A 401 -23.55 -7.32 19.93
N GLY A 402 -24.41 -6.30 20.06
CA GLY A 402 -25.84 -6.44 20.39
C GLY A 402 -26.21 -6.83 21.82
N ASP A 403 -25.27 -7.31 22.64
CA ASP A 403 -25.48 -7.68 24.05
C ASP A 403 -24.54 -6.85 24.94
N ASP A 404 -25.07 -6.36 26.07
CA ASP A 404 -24.30 -5.63 27.08
C ASP A 404 -23.19 -6.47 27.72
N ASN A 405 -23.27 -7.79 27.60
CA ASN A 405 -22.24 -8.72 28.08
C ASN A 405 -21.14 -9.00 27.06
N ASN A 406 -21.26 -8.52 25.82
CA ASN A 406 -20.26 -8.74 24.77
C ASN A 406 -19.12 -7.71 24.89
N LEU A 407 -18.23 -8.02 25.82
CA LEU A 407 -17.06 -7.23 26.17
C LEU A 407 -15.80 -7.79 25.50
N VAL A 408 -14.95 -6.92 24.97
CA VAL A 408 -13.67 -7.28 24.37
C VAL A 408 -12.53 -6.52 25.03
N TRP A 409 -11.35 -7.13 25.09
CA TRP A 409 -10.13 -6.50 25.59
C TRP A 409 -9.35 -5.89 24.44
N ALA A 410 -9.22 -4.57 24.43
CA ALA A 410 -8.54 -3.82 23.38
C ALA A 410 -7.21 -3.23 23.87
N ARG A 411 -6.19 -3.28 23.01
CA ARG A 411 -4.93 -2.55 23.23
C ARG A 411 -5.15 -1.05 22.98
N LEU A 412 -4.33 -0.20 23.58
CA LEU A 412 -4.37 1.24 23.32
C LEU A 412 -3.26 1.66 22.38
N SER A 413 -3.62 2.42 21.34
CA SER A 413 -2.67 3.20 20.56
C SER A 413 -2.23 4.42 21.37
N SER A 414 -0.93 4.68 21.40
CA SER A 414 -0.32 5.78 22.13
C SER A 414 0.65 6.52 21.22
N TYR A 415 0.66 7.85 21.24
CA TYR A 415 1.55 8.62 20.36
C TYR A 415 3.03 8.51 20.76
N TYR A 416 3.33 8.16 22.02
CA TYR A 416 4.68 7.83 22.49
C TYR A 416 4.61 6.76 23.58
N ALA A 417 4.97 5.53 23.23
CA ALA A 417 5.08 4.41 24.18
C ALA A 417 6.43 3.71 24.00
N THR A 418 7.31 3.84 24.99
CA THR A 418 8.58 3.12 25.07
C THR A 418 8.75 2.52 26.47
N GLN A 419 9.84 1.79 26.69
CA GLN A 419 10.08 1.13 27.97
C GLN A 419 10.11 2.15 29.11
N THR A 420 9.15 2.05 30.04
CA THR A 420 8.99 2.90 31.25
C THR A 420 8.83 4.41 31.01
N SER A 421 8.66 4.85 29.76
CA SER A 421 8.47 6.27 29.40
C SER A 421 7.40 6.38 28.31
N GLY A 422 6.54 7.38 28.40
CA GLY A 422 5.46 7.55 27.44
C GLY A 422 4.42 8.55 27.88
N ASN A 423 3.38 8.72 27.06
CA ASN A 423 2.17 9.38 27.49
C ASN A 423 1.27 8.37 28.22
N PHE A 424 0.76 8.75 29.39
CA PHE A 424 -0.12 7.91 30.19
C PHE A 424 -1.46 8.61 30.40
N PHE A 425 -2.27 8.61 29.35
CA PHE A 425 -3.63 9.14 29.32
C PHE A 425 -4.56 8.02 28.84
N ILE A 426 -5.08 7.26 29.79
CA ILE A 426 -5.99 6.15 29.53
C ILE A 426 -7.42 6.71 29.58
N PRO A 427 -8.28 6.42 28.59
CA PRO A 427 -9.69 6.79 28.64
C PRO A 427 -10.36 6.28 29.93
N GLU A 428 -11.37 7.00 30.40
CA GLU A 428 -12.10 6.63 31.60
C GLU A 428 -13.22 5.60 31.29
N ALA A 429 -13.66 4.85 32.31
CA ALA A 429 -14.86 4.03 32.17
C ALA A 429 -16.08 4.93 31.88
N GLY A 430 -16.83 4.59 30.84
CA GLY A 430 -17.90 5.40 30.27
C GLY A 430 -17.50 6.23 29.05
N ASP A 431 -16.21 6.32 28.72
CA ASP A 431 -15.78 7.07 27.53
C ASP A 431 -16.09 6.32 26.23
N GLU A 432 -16.46 7.09 25.21
CA GLU A 432 -16.61 6.62 23.85
C GLU A 432 -15.25 6.63 23.13
N VAL A 433 -14.87 5.48 22.57
CA VAL A 433 -13.59 5.27 21.88
C VAL A 433 -13.78 4.71 20.47
N VAL A 434 -12.81 4.99 19.60
CA VAL A 434 -12.73 4.43 18.25
C VAL A 434 -11.87 3.17 18.25
N LEU A 435 -12.39 2.08 17.69
CA LEU A 435 -11.73 0.78 17.57
C LEU A 435 -11.33 0.52 16.12
N GLY A 436 -10.05 0.21 15.92
CA GLY A 436 -9.52 -0.43 14.72
C GLY A 436 -9.21 -1.90 14.99
N TYR A 437 -9.18 -2.73 13.95
CA TYR A 437 -8.96 -4.18 14.07
C TYR A 437 -7.76 -4.60 13.24
N ILE A 438 -6.78 -5.25 13.87
CA ILE A 438 -5.63 -5.77 13.14
C ILE A 438 -6.13 -6.81 12.13
N ASN A 439 -5.82 -6.63 10.85
CA ASN A 439 -6.25 -7.53 9.77
C ASN A 439 -7.77 -7.73 9.69
N GLN A 440 -8.57 -6.78 10.15
CA GLN A 440 -10.04 -6.91 10.25
C GLN A 440 -10.51 -8.06 11.16
N ASP A 441 -9.65 -8.53 12.08
CA ASP A 441 -9.99 -9.58 13.04
C ASP A 441 -10.72 -8.97 14.26
N PRO A 442 -12.00 -9.29 14.51
CA PRO A 442 -12.76 -8.82 15.66
C PRO A 442 -12.13 -9.21 17.01
N GLY A 443 -11.30 -10.25 17.06
CA GLY A 443 -10.56 -10.68 18.24
C GLY A 443 -9.32 -9.83 18.55
N GLN A 444 -8.95 -8.89 17.67
CA GLN A 444 -7.75 -8.05 17.81
C GLN A 444 -8.05 -6.53 17.75
N PRO A 445 -8.92 -6.00 18.64
CA PRO A 445 -9.23 -4.57 18.66
C PRO A 445 -8.09 -3.72 19.24
N ILE A 446 -7.93 -2.52 18.69
CA ILE A 446 -7.06 -1.44 19.16
C ILE A 446 -7.88 -0.16 19.30
N VAL A 447 -7.84 0.46 20.47
CA VAL A 447 -8.33 1.83 20.69
C VAL A 447 -7.41 2.82 20.00
N LEU A 448 -7.95 3.57 19.04
CA LEU A 448 -7.21 4.58 18.28
C LEU A 448 -7.29 5.98 18.90
N GLY A 449 -8.33 6.24 19.69
CA GLY A 449 -8.57 7.51 20.36
C GLY A 449 -9.98 7.57 20.97
N SER A 450 -10.27 8.68 21.64
CA SER A 450 -11.58 8.96 22.25
C SER A 450 -12.35 10.01 21.45
N LEU A 451 -13.67 10.02 21.59
CA LEU A 451 -14.56 10.98 20.95
C LEU A 451 -15.28 11.87 21.98
N TYR A 452 -15.47 13.14 21.63
CA TYR A 452 -16.43 14.01 22.33
C TYR A 452 -17.84 13.80 21.77
N SER A 453 -18.84 13.96 22.64
CA SER A 453 -20.25 13.83 22.30
C SER A 453 -21.10 14.86 23.06
N SER A 454 -22.42 14.81 22.90
CA SER A 454 -23.33 15.64 23.71
C SER A 454 -23.29 15.30 25.21
N GLN A 455 -22.89 14.07 25.56
CA GLN A 455 -22.71 13.63 26.95
C GLN A 455 -21.30 13.89 27.47
N HIS A 456 -20.30 13.87 26.58
CA HIS A 456 -18.90 14.18 26.88
C HIS A 456 -18.46 15.41 26.09
N THR A 457 -18.74 16.59 26.62
CA THR A 457 -18.40 17.85 25.95
C THR A 457 -16.92 18.20 26.12
N PRO A 458 -16.28 18.83 25.11
CA PRO A 458 -14.90 19.31 25.26
C PRO A 458 -14.78 20.38 26.38
N PRO A 459 -13.59 20.53 26.99
CA PRO A 459 -13.37 21.47 28.09
C PRO A 459 -13.51 22.95 27.68
N TYR A 460 -13.45 23.26 26.38
CA TYR A 460 -13.67 24.57 25.81
C TYR A 460 -14.63 24.46 24.62
N SER A 461 -15.43 25.50 24.38
CA SER A 461 -16.30 25.58 23.21
C SER A 461 -15.48 25.76 21.92
N LEU A 462 -15.96 25.17 20.83
CA LEU A 462 -15.34 25.34 19.51
C LEU A 462 -15.67 26.74 18.95
N THR A 463 -14.64 27.54 18.70
CA THR A 463 -14.75 28.86 18.05
C THR A 463 -14.00 28.87 16.72
N ALA A 464 -14.36 29.79 15.81
CA ALA A 464 -13.75 29.86 14.48
C ALA A 464 -12.27 30.28 14.55
N GLU A 465 -11.92 31.10 15.51
CA GLU A 465 -10.59 31.65 15.74
C GLU A 465 -9.63 30.58 16.29
N ASN A 466 -10.15 29.64 17.10
CA ASN A 466 -9.38 28.52 17.67
C ASN A 466 -8.11 28.97 18.43
N ASN A 467 -8.22 30.07 19.19
CA ASN A 467 -7.09 30.69 19.90
C ASN A 467 -6.67 29.95 21.17
N THR A 468 -7.42 28.96 21.64
CA THR A 468 -7.14 28.22 22.88
C THR A 468 -6.76 26.77 22.58
N LYS A 469 -5.58 26.35 23.03
CA LYS A 469 -5.14 24.95 23.01
C LYS A 469 -4.77 24.54 24.42
N ALA A 470 -5.21 23.37 24.87
CA ALA A 470 -4.95 22.97 26.26
C ALA A 470 -4.88 21.46 26.45
N ILE A 471 -4.12 21.06 27.47
CA ILE A 471 -4.24 19.76 28.12
C ILE A 471 -5.02 19.98 29.40
N VAL A 472 -6.19 19.33 29.52
CA VAL A 472 -7.04 19.41 30.71
C VAL A 472 -7.30 18.00 31.22
N THR A 473 -6.97 17.75 32.48
CA THR A 473 -7.29 16.46 33.13
C THR A 473 -8.67 16.50 33.76
N LYS A 474 -9.24 15.33 34.10
CA LYS A 474 -10.52 15.21 34.82
C LYS A 474 -10.61 16.04 36.10
N SER A 475 -9.49 16.29 36.79
CA SER A 475 -9.42 17.12 38.00
C SER A 475 -9.18 18.62 37.70
N GLN A 476 -9.36 19.04 36.45
CA GLN A 476 -9.16 20.43 36.00
C GLN A 476 -7.73 20.95 36.22
N LEU A 477 -6.71 20.07 36.22
CA LEU A 477 -5.32 20.49 36.06
C LEU A 477 -5.10 20.83 34.58
N LYS A 478 -4.48 21.99 34.31
CA LYS A 478 -4.40 22.57 32.98
C LYS A 478 -2.98 22.95 32.59
N ILE A 479 -2.64 22.71 31.33
CA ILE A 479 -1.59 23.42 30.59
C ILE A 479 -2.30 24.06 29.40
N GLU A 480 -2.36 25.39 29.37
CA GLU A 480 -3.12 26.17 28.40
C GLU A 480 -2.20 27.08 27.58
N PHE A 481 -2.49 27.20 26.29
CA PHE A 481 -1.83 28.07 25.34
C PHE A 481 -2.89 28.98 24.71
N ASN A 482 -2.69 30.28 24.82
CA ASN A 482 -3.45 31.31 24.13
C ASN A 482 -2.62 31.83 22.95
N GLU A 483 -3.08 31.54 21.73
CA GLU A 483 -2.35 31.85 20.49
C GLU A 483 -2.46 33.34 20.08
N GLU A 484 -3.52 34.02 20.51
CA GLU A 484 -3.76 35.44 20.20
C GLU A 484 -2.84 36.35 21.03
N ASP A 485 -2.83 36.12 22.34
CA ASP A 485 -2.04 36.89 23.29
C ASP A 485 -0.65 36.29 23.51
N LYS A 486 -0.37 35.10 22.95
CA LYS A 486 0.90 34.36 23.10
C LYS A 486 1.24 34.13 24.57
N VAL A 487 0.29 33.54 25.29
CA VAL A 487 0.40 33.25 26.73
C VAL A 487 0.37 31.75 26.95
N THR A 488 1.29 31.24 27.76
CA THR A 488 1.30 29.85 28.24
C THR A 488 1.04 29.84 29.75
N THR A 489 0.10 29.02 30.20
CA THR A 489 -0.29 28.93 31.61
C THR A 489 -0.35 27.49 32.09
N ILE A 490 0.32 27.17 33.19
CA ILE A 490 0.11 25.95 33.98
C ILE A 490 -0.79 26.33 35.15
N LEU A 491 -1.95 25.69 35.30
CA LEU A 491 -2.95 26.07 36.29
C LEU A 491 -3.54 24.85 37.02
N THR A 492 -3.65 24.97 38.33
CA THR A 492 -4.40 24.02 39.17
C THR A 492 -5.80 24.55 39.47
N PRO A 493 -6.79 23.68 39.79
CA PRO A 493 -8.13 24.14 40.16
C PRO A 493 -8.16 25.05 41.40
N GLY A 494 -7.13 24.97 42.26
CA GLY A 494 -6.98 25.84 43.43
C GLY A 494 -6.42 27.23 43.14
N GLY A 495 -6.11 27.55 41.88
CA GLY A 495 -5.62 28.87 41.48
C GLY A 495 -4.10 29.05 41.55
N GLN A 496 -3.33 28.00 41.83
CA GLN A 496 -1.87 28.05 41.68
C GLN A 496 -1.51 28.05 40.20
N SER A 497 -0.66 28.99 39.78
CA SER A 497 -0.34 29.21 38.38
C SER A 497 1.13 29.53 38.09
N ILE A 498 1.58 29.13 36.91
CA ILE A 498 2.79 29.62 36.26
C ILE A 498 2.37 30.20 34.91
N THR A 499 2.66 31.47 34.65
CA THR A 499 2.25 32.18 33.44
C THR A 499 3.46 32.79 32.74
N LEU A 500 3.60 32.52 31.45
CA LEU A 500 4.59 33.13 30.56
C LEU A 500 3.82 33.92 29.51
N SER A 501 4.05 35.23 29.41
CA SER A 501 3.27 36.14 28.57
C SER A 501 4.17 37.02 27.71
N ASP A 502 4.11 36.84 26.38
CA ASP A 502 4.79 37.73 25.44
C ASP A 502 4.08 39.08 25.33
N LYS A 503 2.75 39.10 25.48
CA LYS A 503 1.93 40.32 25.47
C LYS A 503 2.31 41.27 26.60
N GLU A 504 2.48 40.73 27.80
CA GLU A 504 2.90 41.50 28.99
C GLU A 504 4.42 41.56 29.14
N LYS A 505 5.18 40.78 28.34
CA LYS A 505 6.62 40.59 28.47
C LYS A 505 7.00 40.17 29.90
N SER A 506 6.21 39.25 30.47
CA SER A 506 6.27 38.86 31.87
C SER A 506 6.32 37.35 32.08
N ILE A 507 6.93 36.94 33.19
CA ILE A 507 6.83 35.60 33.77
C ILE A 507 6.31 35.76 35.19
N THR A 508 5.22 35.07 35.54
CA THR A 508 4.58 35.15 36.84
C THR A 508 4.36 33.77 37.44
N LEU A 509 4.83 33.56 38.66
CA LEU A 509 4.46 32.43 39.51
C LEU A 509 3.52 32.97 40.59
N ALA A 510 2.36 32.35 40.75
CA ALA A 510 1.39 32.72 41.78
C ALA A 510 0.85 31.48 42.48
N ASP A 511 0.72 31.55 43.81
CA ASP A 511 0.05 30.52 44.58
C ASP A 511 -1.36 30.96 45.00
N GLN A 512 -2.10 30.04 45.62
CA GLN A 512 -3.44 30.31 46.14
C GLN A 512 -3.47 31.22 47.39
N ASN A 513 -2.31 31.62 47.91
CA ASN A 513 -2.16 32.43 49.13
C ASN A 513 -1.72 33.88 48.81
N SER A 514 -1.80 34.28 47.54
CA SER A 514 -1.37 35.61 47.06
C SER A 514 0.13 35.87 47.19
N ASN A 515 0.97 34.83 47.25
CA ASN A 515 2.40 34.99 47.04
C ASN A 515 2.70 35.03 45.55
N THR A 516 3.54 35.98 45.10
CA THR A 516 3.88 36.11 43.68
C THR A 516 5.37 36.36 43.45
N VAL A 517 5.88 35.78 42.37
CA VAL A 517 7.19 36.10 41.78
C VAL A 517 6.94 36.57 40.35
N THR A 518 7.33 37.80 40.04
CA THR A 518 7.10 38.41 38.72
C THR A 518 8.42 38.90 38.13
N LEU A 519 8.73 38.50 36.90
CA LEU A 519 9.84 38.99 36.10
C LEU A 519 9.26 39.74 34.91
N ASN A 520 9.59 41.01 34.72
CA ASN A 520 9.09 41.82 33.61
C ASN A 520 10.08 42.94 33.24
N ASP A 521 9.65 43.89 32.40
CA ASP A 521 10.45 45.04 31.95
C ASP A 521 10.89 45.98 33.10
N SER A 522 10.18 45.95 34.22
CA SER A 522 10.46 46.74 35.42
C SER A 522 11.43 46.02 36.38
N GLY A 523 11.79 44.76 36.10
CA GLY A 523 12.74 43.97 36.87
C GLY A 523 12.13 42.71 37.46
N ILE A 524 12.58 42.33 38.66
CA ILE A 524 12.13 41.14 39.39
C ILE A 524 11.46 41.56 40.70
N SER A 525 10.20 41.15 40.92
CA SER A 525 9.44 41.38 42.15
C SER A 525 9.18 40.06 42.90
N LEU A 526 9.37 40.08 44.22
CA LEU A 526 9.00 39.02 45.16
C LEU A 526 8.03 39.61 46.18
N GLU A 527 6.77 39.18 46.14
CA GLU A 527 5.70 39.72 46.98
C GLU A 527 5.08 38.61 47.83
N SER A 528 4.95 38.86 49.12
CA SER A 528 4.26 37.98 50.06
C SER A 528 3.46 38.81 51.06
N PRO A 529 2.20 38.44 51.37
CA PRO A 529 1.44 39.03 52.47
C PRO A 529 1.97 38.62 53.86
N LYS A 530 2.96 37.71 53.94
CA LYS A 530 3.56 37.22 55.17
C LYS A 530 5.10 37.27 55.09
N ASP A 531 5.78 36.37 55.79
CA ASP A 531 7.24 36.35 55.90
C ASP A 531 7.92 35.91 54.58
N ILE A 532 8.95 36.63 54.16
CA ILE A 532 9.95 36.16 53.18
C ILE A 532 11.21 35.76 53.95
N LYS A 533 11.62 34.48 53.87
CA LYS A 533 12.80 33.95 54.58
C LYS A 533 13.85 33.48 53.57
N LEU A 534 15.04 34.09 53.62
CA LEU A 534 16.20 33.72 52.81
C LEU A 534 17.27 33.09 53.71
N SER A 535 17.64 31.84 53.47
CA SER A 535 18.64 31.11 54.26
C SER A 535 19.54 30.29 53.33
N ALA A 536 20.86 30.40 53.52
CA ALA A 536 21.85 29.62 52.79
C ALA A 536 22.86 29.01 53.77
N LYS A 537 23.34 27.79 53.46
CA LYS A 537 24.44 27.15 54.20
C LYS A 537 25.82 27.70 53.81
N GLY A 538 25.93 28.24 52.60
CA GLY A 538 27.11 28.95 52.10
C GLY A 538 26.95 30.45 52.31
N GLU A 539 26.98 31.20 51.22
CA GLU A 539 26.89 32.65 51.19
C GLU A 539 25.56 33.13 50.58
N ILE A 540 25.05 34.25 51.08
CA ILE A 540 24.07 35.07 50.37
C ILE A 540 24.79 36.36 49.97
N SER A 541 24.99 36.58 48.67
CA SER A 541 25.64 37.77 48.13
C SER A 541 24.62 38.67 47.44
N LEU A 542 24.65 39.97 47.74
CA LEU A 542 23.75 40.99 47.21
C LEU A 542 24.60 42.16 46.68
N GLU A 543 24.65 42.33 45.37
CA GLU A 543 25.45 43.35 44.70
C GLU A 543 24.58 44.21 43.78
N SER A 544 24.73 45.54 43.83
CA SER A 544 23.99 46.49 43.00
C SER A 544 24.91 47.59 42.49
N THR A 545 24.88 47.90 41.19
CA THR A 545 25.69 49.00 40.60
C THR A 545 25.19 50.39 41.01
N ASN A 546 23.87 50.56 41.12
CA ASN A 546 23.26 51.83 41.53
C ASN A 546 23.05 51.85 43.05
N ASN A 547 21.82 51.60 43.50
CA ASN A 547 21.45 51.66 44.90
C ASN A 547 20.94 50.30 45.40
N SER A 548 21.33 49.96 46.63
CA SER A 548 20.65 48.96 47.45
C SER A 548 19.95 49.70 48.58
N SER A 549 18.65 49.43 48.77
CA SER A 549 17.86 50.03 49.85
C SER A 549 17.17 48.95 50.68
N ILE A 550 17.37 48.98 51.99
CA ILE A 550 16.67 48.13 52.95
C ILE A 550 15.80 49.05 53.81
N LYS A 551 14.48 48.85 53.78
CA LYS A 551 13.51 49.65 54.53
C LYS A 551 12.60 48.72 55.33
N ALA A 552 12.55 48.92 56.64
CA ALA A 552 11.57 48.31 57.53
C ALA A 552 10.78 49.41 58.25
N GLN A 553 9.50 49.18 58.52
CA GLN A 553 8.69 50.08 59.35
C GLN A 553 9.04 49.94 60.84
N MET A 554 9.46 48.75 61.24
CA MET A 554 9.93 48.42 62.60
C MET A 554 11.45 48.24 62.58
N ASP A 555 11.94 47.05 62.94
CA ASP A 555 13.37 46.82 63.13
C ASP A 555 14.07 46.30 61.86
N VAL A 556 15.31 46.74 61.66
CA VAL A 556 16.31 46.05 60.83
C VAL A 556 17.35 45.44 61.78
N LYS A 557 17.50 44.11 61.78
CA LYS A 557 18.47 43.38 62.62
C LYS A 557 19.57 42.77 61.74
N ILE A 558 20.81 43.17 61.95
CA ILE A 558 22.00 42.66 61.24
C ILE A 558 22.92 42.04 62.27
N GLN A 559 23.17 40.73 62.17
CA GLN A 559 23.99 39.97 63.11
C GLN A 559 24.90 39.00 62.36
N GLY A 560 26.13 38.86 62.84
CA GLY A 560 27.13 37.93 62.33
C GLY A 560 28.31 37.88 63.29
N MET A 561 29.21 36.91 63.10
CA MET A 561 30.46 36.88 63.88
C MET A 561 31.30 38.14 63.63
N ASN A 562 31.33 38.61 62.38
CA ASN A 562 31.91 39.88 61.96
C ASN A 562 30.89 40.62 61.08
N VAL A 563 30.76 41.94 61.25
CA VAL A 563 29.98 42.82 60.36
C VAL A 563 30.93 43.89 59.85
N ASP A 564 31.21 43.89 58.55
CA ASP A 564 32.06 44.87 57.88
C ASP A 564 31.21 45.81 57.04
N VAL A 565 31.32 47.12 57.30
CA VAL A 565 30.56 48.17 56.61
C VAL A 565 31.55 49.21 56.10
N GLN A 566 31.75 49.23 54.79
CA GLN A 566 32.70 50.14 54.13
C GLN A 566 31.97 51.06 53.16
N ALA A 567 32.33 52.35 53.17
CA ALA A 567 31.85 53.33 52.20
C ALA A 567 33.03 54.13 51.64
N GLN A 568 33.11 54.28 50.32
CA GLN A 568 34.22 54.98 49.66
C GLN A 568 34.13 56.51 49.79
N THR A 569 32.93 57.07 49.65
CA THR A 569 32.72 58.53 49.71
C THR A 569 32.30 58.99 51.10
N GLY A 570 31.38 58.28 51.75
CA GLY A 570 30.93 58.64 53.09
C GLY A 570 29.93 57.63 53.67
N LEU A 571 30.02 57.41 54.97
CA LEU A 571 29.08 56.60 55.75
C LEU A 571 28.22 57.54 56.62
N THR A 572 26.89 57.39 56.56
CA THR A 572 25.95 58.16 57.41
C THR A 572 25.09 57.20 58.21
N ALA A 573 25.22 57.24 59.55
CA ALA A 573 24.31 56.58 60.49
C ALA A 573 23.64 57.64 61.36
N LYS A 574 22.29 57.70 61.34
CA LYS A 574 21.51 58.71 62.06
C LYS A 574 20.41 58.02 62.89
N GLY A 575 20.36 58.33 64.18
CA GLY A 575 19.23 58.00 65.04
C GLY A 575 18.51 59.27 65.46
N SER A 576 17.20 59.36 65.22
CA SER A 576 16.40 60.56 65.58
C SER A 576 16.13 60.65 67.08
N ALA A 577 15.91 59.51 67.75
CA ALA A 577 15.73 59.44 69.20
C ALA A 577 17.06 59.17 69.92
N THR A 578 17.75 58.10 69.53
CA THR A 578 19.04 57.69 70.10
C THR A 578 19.91 57.05 69.02
N ALA A 579 21.23 57.19 69.15
CA ALA A 579 22.21 56.42 68.40
C ALA A 579 23.29 55.94 69.38
N GLU A 580 23.54 54.63 69.44
CA GLU A 580 24.51 54.03 70.35
C GLU A 580 25.56 53.24 69.56
N LEU A 581 26.84 53.41 69.92
CA LEU A 581 27.93 52.56 69.48
C LEU A 581 28.65 52.04 70.73
N SER A 582 28.55 50.74 70.99
CA SER A 582 29.13 50.11 72.18
C SER A 582 29.90 48.84 71.84
N ALA A 583 31.03 48.63 72.54
CA ALA A 583 31.84 47.41 72.47
C ALA A 583 32.32 47.04 73.88
N SER A 584 32.31 45.75 74.21
CA SER A 584 32.86 45.24 75.49
C SER A 584 34.39 45.33 75.56
N GLY A 585 35.04 45.29 74.39
CA GLY A 585 36.46 45.55 74.22
C GLY A 585 36.75 47.01 73.85
N MET A 586 37.68 47.22 72.94
CA MET A 586 38.10 48.55 72.51
C MET A 586 37.22 49.07 71.36
N THR A 587 36.58 50.22 71.55
CA THR A 587 35.97 50.98 70.45
C THR A 587 37.02 51.95 69.89
N THR A 588 37.34 51.85 68.59
CA THR A 588 38.31 52.73 67.93
C THR A 588 37.61 53.61 66.90
N ILE A 589 37.65 54.93 67.10
CA ILE A 589 37.15 55.93 66.13
C ILE A 589 38.34 56.74 65.65
N LYS A 590 38.63 56.71 64.34
CA LYS A 590 39.76 57.44 63.73
C LYS A 590 39.25 58.30 62.57
N GLY A 591 39.70 59.55 62.50
CA GLY A 591 39.38 60.47 61.41
C GLY A 591 40.25 61.73 61.51
N GLY A 592 40.39 62.47 60.41
CA GLY A 592 41.15 63.74 60.41
C GLY A 592 40.56 64.79 61.34
N LEU A 593 39.23 64.80 61.50
CA LEU A 593 38.47 65.60 62.46
C LEU A 593 37.33 64.76 63.01
N VAL A 594 37.30 64.59 64.34
CA VAL A 594 36.20 63.91 65.06
C VAL A 594 35.52 64.95 65.94
N LYS A 595 34.25 65.26 65.65
CA LYS A 595 33.44 66.18 66.44
C LYS A 595 32.50 65.37 67.34
N ILE A 596 32.80 65.36 68.63
CA ILE A 596 31.91 64.86 69.68
C ILE A 596 31.31 66.11 70.33
N ASN A 597 29.98 66.20 70.37
CA ASN A 597 29.27 67.35 70.91
C ASN A 597 28.31 66.93 72.01
#